data_AF-A0A7V9HA70-F1
#
_entry.id   AF-A0A7V9HA70-F1
#
_cell.length_a   1.000
_cell.length_b   1.000
_cell.length_c   1.000
_cell.angle_alpha   90.00
_cell.angle_beta   90.00
_cell.angle_gamma   90.00
#
_symmetry.space_group_name_H-M   'P 1'
#
loop_
_entity.id
_entity.type
_entity.pdbx_description
1 polymer ?
#
loop_
_entity_poly.entity_id
_entity_poly.type
_entity_poly.pdbx_seq_one_letter_code
_entity_poly.pdbx_strand_id
1 'polypeptide(L)'
;AAEADKLLSLFREWLTGIKHHRGVEFIAEAWADYERARANALGAALQYKKRPALSTAKEVRAKGKELAVARREAKRSEWIVQLYEWHFPWLSELRDVEEDASYVEEAAAVKTEVGDRDHPASAWLTRPEWEALPTAERNQLALDRYLRSRKTPWQLGRDYERYIGFLREGAGCKVTYHGIFQGLEDLGRDVLAEKDGHLEVIQCKRWAQRKTIHEKHVFQLFGTTVLARLENPTLVVNGTFTTTTTLSPKAREVAEHLGIKIEEGFPLADYPRIGCNIARPSGERIYHLPFDQQYDKTVIEPERGESYVMSVAEAEANGSAERGVGAGARTRSTHGALGGADEQRLRFQHLRAWAVAQRDPRLGGL
;
A
#
# COMPACT_ATOMS: atom_id res chain seq x y z
N ALA A 1 -37.30 -26.47 -9.19
CA ALA A 1 -37.64 -25.28 -8.38
C ALA A 1 -37.78 -25.67 -6.91
N ALA A 2 -38.81 -26.44 -6.53
CA ALA A 2 -39.07 -26.83 -5.13
C ALA A 2 -37.91 -27.57 -4.41
N GLU A 3 -37.15 -28.39 -5.12
CA GLU A 3 -36.01 -29.12 -4.54
C GLU A 3 -34.77 -28.23 -4.33
N ALA A 4 -34.59 -27.22 -5.19
CA ALA A 4 -33.54 -26.21 -5.03
C ALA A 4 -33.87 -25.25 -3.89
N ASP A 5 -35.14 -24.86 -3.72
CA ASP A 5 -35.59 -24.02 -2.60
C ASP A 5 -35.50 -24.75 -1.25
N LYS A 6 -35.77 -26.06 -1.23
CA LYS A 6 -35.58 -26.91 -0.05
C LYS A 6 -34.10 -27.10 0.31
N LEU A 7 -33.23 -27.25 -0.69
CA LEU A 7 -31.78 -27.27 -0.46
C LEU A 7 -31.26 -25.92 0.04
N LEU A 8 -31.80 -24.82 -0.47
CA LEU A 8 -31.49 -23.46 0.00
C LEU A 8 -31.98 -23.21 1.43
N SER A 9 -33.15 -23.73 1.83
CA SER A 9 -33.65 -23.58 3.21
C SER A 9 -32.83 -24.42 4.18
N LEU A 10 -32.51 -25.68 3.81
CA LEU A 10 -31.65 -26.55 4.60
C LEU A 10 -30.23 -25.99 4.71
N PHE A 11 -29.72 -25.38 3.65
CA PHE A 11 -28.43 -24.69 3.67
C PHE A 11 -28.46 -23.47 4.60
N ARG A 12 -29.55 -22.70 4.61
CA ARG A 12 -29.74 -21.56 5.54
C ARG A 12 -29.87 -22.00 7.00
N GLU A 13 -30.63 -23.05 7.29
CA GLU A 13 -30.73 -23.63 8.65
C GLU A 13 -29.39 -24.23 9.09
N TRP A 14 -28.67 -24.89 8.18
CA TRP A 14 -27.34 -25.43 8.46
C TRP A 14 -26.30 -24.34 8.74
N LEU A 15 -26.36 -23.20 8.03
CA LEU A 15 -25.52 -22.02 8.30
C LEU A 15 -25.71 -21.46 9.70
N THR A 16 -26.92 -21.56 10.27
CA THR A 16 -27.21 -21.10 11.63
C THR A 16 -26.73 -22.06 12.74
N GLY A 17 -26.44 -23.33 12.40
CA GLY A 17 -26.19 -24.39 13.40
C GLY A 17 -24.73 -24.80 13.61
N ILE A 18 -23.77 -24.30 12.83
CA ILE A 18 -22.37 -24.73 12.96
C ILE A 18 -21.58 -23.84 13.90
N LYS A 19 -20.91 -24.48 14.88
CA LYS A 19 -19.75 -23.93 15.58
C LYS A 19 -18.82 -23.25 14.57
N HIS A 20 -18.85 -21.93 14.59
CA HIS A 20 -18.65 -21.04 13.44
C HIS A 20 -17.46 -21.34 12.53
N HIS A 21 -16.37 -21.92 13.05
CA HIS A 21 -15.18 -22.29 12.27
C HIS A 21 -15.39 -23.40 11.23
N ARG A 22 -16.22 -24.42 11.49
CA ARG A 22 -16.42 -25.52 10.50
C ARG A 22 -17.28 -25.10 9.30
N GLY A 23 -18.14 -24.08 9.49
CA GLY A 23 -19.02 -23.57 8.44
C GLY A 23 -18.23 -22.74 7.43
N VAL A 24 -17.31 -21.91 7.91
CA VAL A 24 -16.40 -21.12 7.08
C VAL A 24 -15.59 -22.01 6.14
N GLU A 25 -14.95 -23.08 6.66
CA GLU A 25 -14.14 -23.99 5.84
C GLU A 25 -14.97 -24.69 4.76
N PHE A 26 -16.18 -25.14 5.11
CA PHE A 26 -17.06 -25.79 4.15
C PHE A 26 -17.51 -24.85 3.03
N ILE A 27 -17.90 -23.62 3.36
CA ILE A 27 -18.33 -22.64 2.36
C ILE A 27 -17.16 -22.28 1.45
N ALA A 28 -15.97 -22.06 2.02
CA ALA A 28 -14.77 -21.79 1.25
C ALA A 28 -14.44 -22.94 0.28
N GLU A 29 -14.52 -24.20 0.74
CA GLU A 29 -14.27 -25.36 -0.10
C GLU A 29 -15.33 -25.54 -1.19
N ALA A 30 -16.60 -25.31 -0.88
CA ALA A 30 -17.69 -25.37 -1.87
C ALA A 30 -17.49 -24.37 -3.01
N TRP A 31 -17.01 -23.15 -2.71
CA TRP A 31 -16.64 -22.17 -3.73
C TRP A 31 -15.43 -22.62 -4.56
N ALA A 32 -14.44 -23.27 -3.94
CA ALA A 32 -13.30 -23.82 -4.65
C ALA A 32 -13.72 -24.95 -5.61
N ASP A 33 -14.60 -25.84 -5.16
CA ASP A 33 -15.18 -26.92 -5.96
C ASP A 33 -15.96 -26.37 -7.16
N TYR A 34 -16.76 -25.33 -6.96
CA TYR A 34 -17.48 -24.65 -8.03
C TYR A 34 -16.52 -24.10 -9.10
N GLU A 35 -15.43 -23.43 -8.70
CA GLU A 35 -14.42 -22.89 -9.62
C GLU A 35 -13.70 -24.00 -10.40
N ARG A 36 -13.35 -25.11 -9.74
CA ARG A 36 -12.79 -26.31 -10.40
C ARG A 36 -13.78 -26.90 -11.40
N ALA A 37 -15.04 -27.06 -11.02
CA ALA A 37 -16.08 -27.61 -11.88
C ALA A 37 -16.30 -26.73 -13.12
N ARG A 38 -16.35 -25.40 -12.95
CA ARG A 38 -16.50 -24.43 -14.05
C ARG A 38 -15.32 -24.50 -15.02
N ALA A 39 -14.10 -24.54 -14.52
CA ALA A 39 -12.90 -24.66 -15.35
C ALA A 39 -12.82 -26.01 -16.08
N ASN A 40 -13.26 -27.09 -15.42
CA ASN A 40 -13.33 -28.42 -16.04
C ASN A 40 -14.36 -28.47 -17.17
N ALA A 41 -15.54 -27.87 -16.97
CA ALA A 41 -16.57 -27.77 -18.00
C ALA A 41 -16.08 -26.95 -19.21
N LEU A 42 -15.44 -25.80 -18.97
CA LEU A 42 -14.85 -24.98 -20.04
C LEU A 42 -13.72 -25.71 -20.76
N GLY A 43 -12.83 -26.38 -20.02
CA GLY A 43 -11.77 -27.20 -20.60
C GLY A 43 -12.32 -28.36 -21.44
N ALA A 44 -13.42 -29.00 -21.00
CA ALA A 44 -14.09 -30.04 -21.78
C ALA A 44 -14.68 -29.47 -23.08
N ALA A 45 -15.35 -28.32 -23.03
CA ALA A 45 -15.87 -27.66 -24.22
C ALA A 45 -14.76 -27.33 -25.24
N LEU A 46 -13.60 -26.85 -24.78
CA LEU A 46 -12.44 -26.57 -25.63
C LEU A 46 -11.79 -27.83 -26.22
N GLN A 47 -11.81 -28.93 -25.47
CA GLN A 47 -11.27 -30.22 -25.89
C GLN A 47 -12.15 -30.92 -26.93
N TYR A 48 -13.48 -30.80 -26.83
CA TYR A 48 -14.43 -31.55 -27.68
C TYR A 48 -15.08 -30.71 -28.80
N LYS A 49 -14.75 -29.42 -28.93
CA LYS A 49 -15.23 -28.61 -30.06
C LYS A 49 -14.71 -29.14 -31.41
N LYS A 50 -15.40 -28.81 -32.51
CA LYS A 50 -15.11 -29.25 -33.90
C LYS A 50 -13.63 -29.14 -34.31
N ARG A 51 -12.91 -28.13 -33.80
CA ARG A 51 -11.45 -27.99 -33.94
C ARG A 51 -10.83 -27.95 -32.53
N PRO A 52 -10.44 -29.09 -31.94
CA PRO A 52 -10.01 -29.17 -30.54
C PRO A 52 -8.85 -28.23 -30.20
N ALA A 53 -8.95 -27.57 -29.04
CA ALA A 53 -7.89 -26.72 -28.49
C ALA A 53 -7.30 -27.36 -27.22
N LEU A 54 -6.52 -28.43 -27.41
CA LEU A 54 -6.04 -29.28 -26.31
C LEU A 54 -5.10 -28.56 -25.33
N SER A 55 -4.18 -27.73 -25.82
CA SER A 55 -3.27 -26.93 -24.97
C SER A 55 -4.07 -25.95 -24.12
N THR A 56 -4.93 -25.17 -24.76
CA THR A 56 -5.80 -24.19 -24.08
C THR A 56 -6.73 -24.87 -23.07
N ALA A 57 -7.28 -26.05 -23.39
CA ALA A 57 -8.09 -26.81 -22.44
C ALA A 57 -7.30 -27.23 -21.19
N LYS A 58 -6.02 -27.60 -21.35
CA LYS A 58 -5.12 -27.94 -20.23
C LYS A 58 -4.78 -26.69 -19.40
N GLU A 59 -4.44 -25.59 -20.05
CA GLU A 59 -4.14 -24.30 -19.41
C GLU A 59 -5.34 -23.76 -18.62
N VAL A 60 -6.54 -23.79 -19.19
CA VAL A 60 -7.78 -23.37 -18.51
C VAL A 60 -8.04 -24.20 -17.25
N ARG A 61 -7.84 -25.52 -17.29
CA ARG A 61 -7.99 -26.37 -16.10
C ARG A 61 -6.93 -26.08 -15.05
N ALA A 62 -5.68 -25.84 -15.46
CA ALA A 62 -4.59 -25.47 -14.55
C ALA A 62 -4.88 -24.13 -13.87
N LYS A 63 -5.24 -23.09 -14.64
CA LYS A 63 -5.65 -21.79 -14.12
C LYS A 63 -6.89 -21.87 -13.25
N GLY A 64 -7.82 -22.77 -13.57
CA GLY A 64 -8.98 -23.07 -12.73
C GLY A 64 -8.61 -23.62 -11.35
N LYS A 65 -7.57 -24.47 -11.26
CA LYS A 65 -7.06 -24.95 -9.97
C LYS A 65 -6.43 -23.83 -9.15
N GLU A 66 -5.60 -22.99 -9.78
CA GLU A 66 -5.02 -21.81 -9.13
C GLU A 66 -6.12 -20.86 -8.62
N LEU A 67 -7.11 -20.57 -9.47
CA LEU A 67 -8.25 -19.73 -9.13
C LEU A 67 -9.08 -20.33 -7.99
N ALA A 68 -9.28 -21.64 -7.97
CA ALA A 68 -10.01 -22.31 -6.90
C ALA A 68 -9.32 -22.16 -5.54
N VAL A 69 -7.98 -22.28 -5.49
CA VAL A 69 -7.20 -22.03 -4.26
C VAL A 69 -7.36 -20.59 -3.82
N ALA A 70 -7.14 -19.63 -4.72
CA ALA A 70 -7.28 -18.20 -4.41
C ALA A 70 -8.70 -17.83 -3.95
N ARG A 71 -9.74 -18.41 -4.59
CA ARG A 71 -11.14 -18.19 -4.23
C ARG A 71 -11.50 -18.81 -2.89
N ARG A 72 -10.95 -19.99 -2.57
CA ARG A 72 -11.10 -20.60 -1.24
C ARG A 72 -10.59 -19.67 -0.15
N GLU A 73 -9.35 -19.18 -0.30
CA GLU A 73 -8.74 -18.28 0.67
C GLU A 73 -9.50 -16.97 0.80
N ALA A 74 -9.87 -16.35 -0.32
CA ALA A 74 -10.65 -15.12 -0.32
C ALA A 74 -12.00 -15.30 0.39
N LYS A 75 -12.71 -16.39 0.10
CA LYS A 75 -14.02 -16.66 0.70
C LYS A 75 -13.89 -16.99 2.18
N ARG A 76 -12.86 -17.75 2.57
CA ARG A 76 -12.54 -18.02 3.98
C ARG A 76 -12.33 -16.71 4.74
N SER A 77 -11.51 -15.80 4.21
CA SER A 77 -11.26 -14.50 4.83
C SER A 77 -12.52 -13.63 4.92
N GLU A 78 -13.31 -13.56 3.83
CA GLU A 78 -14.60 -12.83 3.80
C GLU A 78 -15.53 -13.29 4.94
N TRP A 79 -15.67 -14.60 5.11
CA TRP A 79 -16.54 -15.18 6.14
C TRP A 79 -15.98 -15.04 7.55
N ILE A 80 -14.65 -15.06 7.74
CA ILE A 80 -14.03 -14.75 9.04
C ILE A 80 -14.34 -13.31 9.43
N VAL A 81 -14.23 -12.35 8.50
CA VAL A 81 -14.57 -10.95 8.76
C VAL A 81 -16.05 -10.79 9.11
N GLN A 82 -16.96 -11.40 8.36
CA GLN A 82 -18.40 -11.39 8.67
C GLN A 82 -18.70 -12.00 10.05
N LEU A 83 -18.00 -13.08 10.41
CA LEU A 83 -18.15 -13.69 11.72
C LEU A 83 -17.68 -12.75 12.84
N TYR A 84 -16.58 -12.03 12.64
CA TYR A 84 -16.11 -11.03 13.59
C TYR A 84 -17.07 -9.84 13.70
N GLU A 85 -17.56 -9.30 12.57
CA GLU A 85 -18.59 -8.26 12.59
C GLU A 85 -19.87 -8.75 13.28
N TRP A 86 -20.24 -10.02 13.13
CA TRP A 86 -21.40 -10.58 13.83
C TRP A 86 -21.19 -10.67 15.35
N HIS A 87 -20.04 -11.15 15.80
CA HIS A 87 -19.73 -11.24 17.24
C HIS A 87 -19.46 -9.89 17.88
N PHE A 88 -18.93 -8.95 17.12
CA PHE A 88 -18.53 -7.62 17.56
C PHE A 88 -19.13 -6.56 16.62
N PRO A 89 -20.45 -6.29 16.69
CA PRO A 89 -21.13 -5.41 15.73
C PRO A 89 -20.54 -4.00 15.63
N TRP A 90 -19.96 -3.50 16.72
CA TRP A 90 -19.29 -2.19 16.77
C TRP A 90 -18.01 -2.12 15.91
N LEU A 91 -17.46 -3.24 15.45
CA LEU A 91 -16.35 -3.23 14.48
C LEU A 91 -16.75 -2.53 13.18
N SER A 92 -18.02 -2.62 12.79
CA SER A 92 -18.53 -1.93 11.61
C SER A 92 -18.47 -0.41 11.73
N GLU A 93 -18.53 0.13 12.95
CA GLU A 93 -18.39 1.56 13.23
C GLU A 93 -16.94 2.03 13.14
N LEU A 94 -15.98 1.12 13.31
CA LEU A 94 -14.55 1.41 13.14
C LEU A 94 -14.13 1.40 11.66
N ARG A 95 -14.96 0.85 10.78
CA ARG A 95 -14.66 0.67 9.36
C ARG A 95 -14.74 2.01 8.64
N ASP A 96 -13.62 2.48 8.11
CA ASP A 96 -13.57 3.63 7.21
C ASP A 96 -13.35 3.11 5.78
N VAL A 97 -14.41 3.07 4.99
CA VAL A 97 -14.39 2.52 3.62
C VAL A 97 -13.37 3.23 2.72
N GLU A 98 -13.13 4.53 2.93
CA GLU A 98 -12.13 5.26 2.15
C GLU A 98 -10.71 4.90 2.59
N GLU A 99 -10.49 4.69 3.88
CA GLU A 99 -9.21 4.22 4.44
C GLU A 99 -8.93 2.77 4.00
N ASP A 100 -9.92 1.88 4.09
CA ASP A 100 -9.84 0.49 3.61
C ASP A 100 -9.51 0.43 2.11
N ALA A 101 -10.20 1.23 1.29
CA ALA A 101 -9.94 1.32 -0.14
C ALA A 101 -8.51 1.77 -0.42
N SER A 102 -7.99 2.72 0.37
CA SER A 102 -6.61 3.21 0.23
C SER A 102 -5.57 2.11 0.48
N TYR A 103 -5.77 1.26 1.51
CA TYR A 103 -4.86 0.13 1.78
C TYR A 103 -4.93 -0.96 0.71
N VAL A 104 -6.11 -1.22 0.13
CA VAL A 104 -6.25 -2.19 -0.96
C VAL A 104 -5.57 -1.67 -2.23
N GLU A 105 -5.73 -0.39 -2.53
CA GLU A 105 -5.05 0.27 -3.65
C GLU A 105 -3.54 0.28 -3.47
N GLU A 106 -3.05 0.55 -2.26
CA GLU A 106 -1.63 0.45 -1.90
C GLU A 106 -1.05 -0.93 -2.23
N ALA A 107 -1.68 -1.98 -1.70
CA ALA A 107 -1.25 -3.36 -1.93
C ALA A 107 -1.31 -3.76 -3.42
N ALA A 108 -2.19 -3.13 -4.21
CA ALA A 108 -2.25 -3.30 -5.66
C ALA A 108 -1.15 -2.50 -6.37
N ALA A 109 -0.87 -1.26 -5.94
CA ALA A 109 0.17 -0.40 -6.50
C ALA A 109 1.57 -1.03 -6.35
N VAL A 110 1.90 -1.57 -5.17
CA VAL A 110 3.15 -2.31 -4.91
C VAL A 110 3.32 -3.49 -5.88
N LYS A 111 2.23 -4.14 -6.30
CA LYS A 111 2.25 -5.23 -7.30
C LYS A 111 2.34 -4.73 -8.74
N THR A 112 1.85 -3.52 -9.03
CA THR A 112 1.74 -2.97 -10.39
C THR A 112 2.98 -2.17 -10.79
N GLU A 113 3.78 -1.70 -9.83
CA GLU A 113 5.12 -1.14 -10.09
C GLU A 113 6.11 -2.20 -10.64
N VAL A 114 5.71 -3.47 -10.68
CA VAL A 114 6.40 -4.58 -11.37
C VAL A 114 5.81 -4.82 -12.78
N GLY A 115 5.30 -3.76 -13.42
CA GLY A 115 4.72 -3.82 -14.75
C GLY A 115 5.78 -3.98 -15.85
N ASP A 116 5.54 -4.95 -16.73
CA ASP A 116 6.34 -5.44 -17.87
C ASP A 116 6.53 -4.43 -19.03
N ARG A 117 6.73 -3.13 -18.72
CA ARG A 117 7.12 -2.10 -19.70
C ARG A 117 8.55 -1.64 -19.40
N ASP A 118 9.38 -1.59 -20.43
CA ASP A 118 10.82 -1.28 -20.32
C ASP A 118 11.13 0.10 -19.69
N HIS A 119 10.16 1.03 -19.65
CA HIS A 119 10.37 2.39 -19.14
C HIS A 119 9.13 2.99 -18.42
N PRO A 120 9.26 3.57 -17.19
CA PRO A 120 8.13 4.12 -16.43
C PRO A 120 7.32 5.21 -17.15
N ALA A 121 8.00 6.15 -17.82
CA ALA A 121 7.35 7.21 -18.60
C ALA A 121 6.41 6.68 -19.72
N SER A 122 6.64 5.47 -20.23
CA SER A 122 5.81 4.88 -21.30
C SER A 122 4.38 4.58 -20.84
N ALA A 123 4.12 4.52 -19.54
CA ALA A 123 2.78 4.40 -18.99
C ALA A 123 1.88 5.61 -19.32
N TRP A 124 2.49 6.76 -19.59
CA TRP A 124 1.82 8.05 -19.78
C TRP A 124 1.75 8.48 -21.25
N LEU A 125 2.24 7.66 -22.16
CA LEU A 125 2.42 8.01 -23.57
C LEU A 125 1.80 6.95 -24.48
N THR A 126 1.27 7.39 -25.62
CA THR A 126 0.93 6.47 -26.69
C THR A 126 2.19 6.00 -27.41
N ARG A 127 2.11 4.87 -28.10
CA ARG A 127 3.25 4.34 -28.85
C ARG A 127 3.80 5.31 -29.91
N PRO A 128 2.96 5.99 -30.73
CA PRO A 128 3.46 6.98 -31.68
C PRO A 128 4.18 8.16 -31.01
N GLU A 129 3.67 8.66 -29.88
CA GLU A 129 4.32 9.75 -29.14
C GLU A 129 5.68 9.31 -28.58
N TRP A 130 5.76 8.08 -28.07
CA TRP A 130 7.00 7.50 -27.57
C TRP A 130 8.08 7.39 -28.64
N GLU A 131 7.69 7.00 -29.85
CA GLU A 131 8.60 6.81 -30.98
C GLU A 131 8.99 8.14 -31.65
N ALA A 132 8.15 9.18 -31.56
CA ALA A 132 8.36 10.46 -32.24
C ALA A 132 9.05 11.54 -31.41
N LEU A 133 8.84 11.59 -30.08
CA LEU A 133 9.31 12.69 -29.24
C LEU A 133 10.75 12.48 -28.74
N PRO A 134 11.59 13.53 -28.72
CA PRO A 134 12.86 13.52 -28.00
C PRO A 134 12.68 13.22 -26.51
N THR A 135 13.71 12.67 -25.86
CA THR A 135 13.66 12.26 -24.44
C THR A 135 13.13 13.35 -23.50
N ALA A 136 13.66 14.57 -23.60
CA ALA A 136 13.27 15.69 -22.74
C ALA A 136 11.77 16.02 -22.87
N GLU A 137 11.29 16.19 -24.10
CA GLU A 137 9.89 16.50 -24.42
C GLU A 137 8.96 15.37 -24.03
N ARG A 138 9.38 14.13 -24.29
CA ARG A 138 8.67 12.90 -23.94
C ARG A 138 8.44 12.82 -22.43
N ASN A 139 9.49 13.06 -21.65
CA ASN A 139 9.46 12.97 -20.19
C ASN A 139 8.69 14.12 -19.57
N GLN A 140 8.81 15.33 -20.11
CA GLN A 140 8.00 16.46 -19.69
C GLN A 140 6.51 16.18 -19.97
N LEU A 141 6.16 15.66 -21.14
CA LEU A 141 4.78 15.31 -21.48
C LEU A 141 4.23 14.21 -20.55
N ALA A 142 5.05 13.20 -20.22
CA ALA A 142 4.69 12.16 -19.27
C ALA A 142 4.44 12.76 -17.86
N LEU A 143 5.30 13.66 -17.39
CA LEU A 143 5.13 14.38 -16.13
C LEU A 143 3.84 15.21 -16.13
N ASP A 144 3.58 15.99 -17.18
CA ASP A 144 2.39 16.84 -17.27
C ASP A 144 1.10 16.00 -17.25
N ARG A 145 1.13 14.81 -17.86
CA ARG A 145 0.00 13.87 -17.84
C ARG A 145 -0.15 13.21 -16.47
N TYR A 146 0.95 12.80 -15.84
CA TYR A 146 0.96 12.29 -14.48
C TYR A 146 0.35 13.30 -13.51
N LEU A 147 0.75 14.58 -13.57
CA LEU A 147 0.24 15.63 -12.67
C LEU A 147 -1.26 15.88 -12.89
N ARG A 148 -1.72 15.93 -14.15
CA ARG A 148 -3.14 16.13 -14.52
C ARG A 148 -4.01 14.89 -14.37
N SER A 149 -3.41 13.72 -14.16
CA SER A 149 -4.17 12.46 -14.07
C SER A 149 -5.13 12.44 -12.90
N ARG A 150 -6.24 11.70 -13.07
CA ARG A 150 -7.12 11.38 -11.95
C ARG A 150 -6.40 10.39 -11.03
N LYS A 151 -6.05 10.88 -9.85
CA LYS A 151 -5.36 10.09 -8.82
C LYS A 151 -6.34 9.31 -7.96
N THR A 152 -5.91 8.13 -7.53
CA THR A 152 -6.63 7.35 -6.52
C THR A 152 -6.45 7.94 -5.12
N PRO A 153 -7.30 7.62 -4.13
CA PRO A 153 -7.10 8.02 -2.73
C PRO A 153 -5.69 7.75 -2.21
N TRP A 154 -5.14 6.56 -2.48
CA TRP A 154 -3.76 6.23 -2.07
C TRP A 154 -2.72 7.14 -2.74
N GLN A 155 -2.82 7.34 -4.06
CA GLN A 155 -1.89 8.22 -4.77
C GLN A 155 -1.95 9.67 -4.25
N LEU A 156 -3.14 10.14 -3.85
CA LEU A 156 -3.31 11.45 -3.23
C LEU A 156 -2.67 11.53 -1.83
N GLY A 157 -2.71 10.44 -1.06
CA GLY A 157 -1.99 10.30 0.21
C GLY A 157 -0.48 10.36 0.01
N ARG A 158 0.05 9.48 -0.85
CA ARG A 158 1.49 9.45 -1.21
C ARG A 158 2.00 10.81 -1.69
N ASP A 159 1.28 11.46 -2.61
CA ASP A 159 1.70 12.76 -3.13
C ASP A 159 1.68 13.85 -2.06
N TYR A 160 0.81 13.73 -1.05
CA TYR A 160 0.77 14.62 0.10
C TYR A 160 1.91 14.35 1.08
N GLU A 161 2.23 13.09 1.39
CA GLU A 161 3.40 12.73 2.19
C GLU A 161 4.70 13.25 1.57
N ARG A 162 4.87 13.08 0.26
CA ARG A 162 5.99 13.65 -0.50
C ARG A 162 6.08 15.16 -0.36
N TYR A 163 4.95 15.86 -0.46
CA TYR A 163 4.91 17.32 -0.29
C TYR A 163 5.32 17.74 1.12
N ILE A 164 4.79 17.08 2.16
CA ILE A 164 5.16 17.40 3.55
C ILE A 164 6.64 17.11 3.81
N GLY A 165 7.15 15.99 3.32
CA GLY A 165 8.58 15.67 3.40
C GLY A 165 9.45 16.71 2.68
N PHE A 166 9.10 17.10 1.45
CA PHE A 166 9.78 18.17 0.73
C PHE A 166 9.86 19.48 1.52
N LEU A 167 8.78 19.89 2.19
CA LEU A 167 8.80 21.09 3.04
C LEU A 167 9.77 20.96 4.22
N ARG A 168 9.86 19.77 4.82
CA ARG A 168 10.80 19.50 5.92
C ARG A 168 12.25 19.41 5.44
N GLU A 169 12.49 18.83 4.25
CA GLU A 169 13.79 18.87 3.58
C GLU A 169 14.22 20.32 3.34
N GLY A 170 13.32 21.17 2.85
CA GLY A 170 13.56 22.61 2.68
C GLY A 170 13.82 23.37 3.99
N ALA A 171 13.34 22.86 5.12
CA ALA A 171 13.67 23.36 6.45
C ALA A 171 15.02 22.82 6.99
N GLY A 172 15.73 22.01 6.21
CA GLY A 172 17.01 21.42 6.54
C GLY A 172 16.91 20.17 7.41
N CYS A 173 15.75 19.49 7.44
CA CYS A 173 15.61 18.20 8.10
C CYS A 173 16.08 17.06 7.19
N LYS A 174 16.70 16.05 7.79
CA LYS A 174 16.87 14.74 7.15
C LYS A 174 15.54 14.00 7.21
N VAL A 175 14.94 13.76 6.06
CA VAL A 175 13.60 13.16 5.97
C VAL A 175 13.67 11.68 5.59
N THR A 176 12.86 10.86 6.26
CA THR A 176 12.60 9.46 5.90
C THR A 176 11.11 9.29 5.67
N TYR A 177 10.73 8.84 4.48
CA TYR A 177 9.35 8.50 4.13
C TYR A 177 9.08 7.07 4.57
N HIS A 178 8.09 6.85 5.43
CA HIS A 178 7.74 5.52 5.94
C HIS A 178 6.39 5.05 5.38
N GLY A 179 5.41 5.95 5.28
CA GLY A 179 4.07 5.62 4.77
C GLY A 179 4.10 5.02 3.37
N ILE A 180 4.84 5.65 2.45
CA ILE A 180 5.03 5.19 1.07
C ILE A 180 5.58 3.74 0.96
N PHE A 181 6.36 3.27 1.95
CA PHE A 181 7.07 1.98 1.87
C PHE A 181 6.52 0.88 2.77
N GLN A 182 5.95 1.24 3.92
CA GLN A 182 5.58 0.28 4.97
C GLN A 182 4.06 0.07 5.08
N GLY A 183 3.23 0.90 4.44
CA GLY A 183 1.77 0.79 4.46
C GLY A 183 1.24 0.60 5.89
N LEU A 184 0.38 -0.40 6.12
CA LEU A 184 -0.16 -0.72 7.46
C LEU A 184 0.90 -0.98 8.56
N GLU A 185 2.14 -1.33 8.21
CA GLU A 185 3.21 -1.62 9.18
C GLU A 185 3.86 -0.35 9.72
N ASP A 186 3.60 0.83 9.13
CA ASP A 186 4.14 2.11 9.57
C ASP A 186 3.52 2.63 10.88
N LEU A 187 2.40 2.00 11.31
CA LEU A 187 1.57 2.37 12.45
C LEU A 187 1.03 3.82 12.41
N GLY A 188 1.09 4.51 11.27
CA GLY A 188 0.73 5.91 11.07
C GLY A 188 1.90 6.89 11.21
N ARG A 189 3.15 6.43 11.01
CA ARG A 189 4.36 7.26 10.97
C ARG A 189 4.70 7.58 9.51
N ASP A 190 3.97 8.49 8.90
CA ASP A 190 4.06 8.67 7.46
C ASP A 190 5.42 9.30 7.04
N VAL A 191 5.86 10.33 7.77
CA VAL A 191 7.14 11.03 7.54
C VAL A 191 7.89 11.21 8.86
N LEU A 192 9.19 10.90 8.85
CA LEU A 192 10.11 11.19 9.95
C LEU A 192 11.07 12.31 9.52
N ALA A 193 11.12 13.40 10.26
CA ALA A 193 12.03 14.52 9.99
C ALA A 193 12.99 14.72 11.16
N GLU A 194 14.28 14.50 10.94
CA GLU A 194 15.32 14.62 11.95
C GLU A 194 16.18 15.87 11.72
N LYS A 195 16.40 16.67 12.76
CA LYS A 195 17.29 17.83 12.73
C LYS A 195 17.78 18.18 14.12
N ASP A 196 19.09 18.45 14.26
CA ASP A 196 19.69 19.00 15.48
C ASP A 196 19.35 18.23 16.79
N GLY A 197 19.28 16.88 16.73
CA GLY A 197 18.92 16.05 17.88
C GLY A 197 17.41 15.97 18.18
N HIS A 198 16.58 16.54 17.30
CA HIS A 198 15.13 16.43 17.34
C HIS A 198 14.61 15.50 16.25
N LEU A 199 13.59 14.71 16.57
CA LEU A 199 12.87 13.86 15.63
C LEU A 199 11.38 14.25 15.63
N GLU A 200 10.88 14.73 14.50
CA GLU A 200 9.46 15.00 14.27
C GLU A 200 8.83 13.76 13.61
N VAL A 201 7.92 13.10 14.32
CA VAL A 201 7.08 12.01 13.79
C VAL A 201 5.82 12.66 13.21
N ILE A 202 5.66 12.60 11.89
CA ILE A 202 4.60 13.32 11.20
C ILE A 202 3.60 12.31 10.62
N GLN A 203 2.33 12.47 10.98
CA GLN A 203 1.22 11.79 10.32
C GLN A 203 0.51 12.76 9.36
N CYS A 204 0.30 12.32 8.13
CA CYS A 204 -0.26 13.05 7.01
C CYS A 204 -1.62 12.45 6.61
N LYS A 205 -2.71 13.20 6.83
CA LYS A 205 -4.05 12.77 6.37
C LYS A 205 -4.59 13.74 5.33
N ARG A 206 -4.49 13.32 4.05
CA ARG A 206 -5.10 14.01 2.90
C ARG A 206 -6.55 13.59 2.75
N TRP A 207 -7.48 14.24 3.46
CA TRP A 207 -8.92 13.96 3.39
C TRP A 207 -9.72 15.09 2.71
N ALA A 208 -10.91 14.77 2.23
CA ALA A 208 -11.81 15.77 1.67
C ALA A 208 -12.17 16.83 2.72
N GLN A 209 -12.22 18.12 2.33
CA GLN A 209 -12.45 19.24 3.26
C GLN A 209 -13.73 19.12 4.09
N ARG A 210 -14.76 18.44 3.58
CA ARG A 210 -16.03 18.18 4.28
C ARG A 210 -15.94 17.16 5.42
N LYS A 211 -14.85 16.39 5.48
CA LYS A 211 -14.64 15.39 6.53
C LYS A 211 -14.15 16.07 7.80
N THR A 212 -14.27 15.38 8.91
CA THR A 212 -13.71 15.82 10.19
C THR A 212 -12.84 14.70 10.73
N ILE A 213 -11.65 15.04 11.17
CA ILE A 213 -10.73 14.10 11.82
C ILE A 213 -11.08 14.05 13.30
N HIS A 214 -11.33 12.83 13.77
CA HIS A 214 -11.67 12.53 15.15
C HIS A 214 -10.43 12.03 15.91
N GLU A 215 -10.60 11.89 17.22
CA GLU A 215 -9.57 11.67 18.23
C GLU A 215 -8.73 10.42 17.95
N LYS A 216 -9.32 9.42 17.27
CA LYS A 216 -8.69 8.12 16.96
C LYS A 216 -7.30 8.28 16.35
N HIS A 217 -7.13 9.20 15.41
CA HIS A 217 -5.86 9.38 14.71
C HIS A 217 -4.82 10.10 15.58
N VAL A 218 -5.27 11.03 16.43
CA VAL A 218 -4.39 11.69 17.40
C VAL A 218 -3.87 10.69 18.43
N PHE A 219 -4.73 9.78 18.92
CA PHE A 219 -4.31 8.70 19.82
C PHE A 219 -3.31 7.74 19.16
N GLN A 220 -3.55 7.39 17.90
CA GLN A 220 -2.63 6.55 17.12
C GLN A 220 -1.26 7.21 17.00
N LEU A 221 -1.20 8.47 16.54
CA LEU A 221 0.06 9.22 16.41
C LEU A 221 0.77 9.38 17.76
N PHE A 222 0.03 9.63 18.84
CA PHE A 222 0.62 9.70 20.16
C PHE A 222 1.30 8.38 20.55
N GLY A 223 0.62 7.25 20.34
CA GLY A 223 1.19 5.92 20.58
C GLY A 223 2.47 5.68 19.79
N THR A 224 2.48 6.02 18.49
CA THR A 224 3.67 5.86 17.66
C THR A 224 4.80 6.82 17.99
N THR A 225 4.48 8.03 18.44
CA THR A 225 5.45 9.00 18.96
C THR A 225 6.11 8.49 20.23
N VAL A 226 5.35 7.90 21.15
CA VAL A 226 5.90 7.26 22.36
C VAL A 226 6.83 6.11 21.98
N LEU A 227 6.43 5.24 21.05
CA LEU A 227 7.31 4.18 20.57
C LEU A 227 8.60 4.75 19.94
N ALA A 228 8.50 5.86 19.20
CA ALA A 228 9.67 6.48 18.56
C ALA A 228 10.63 7.08 19.61
N ARG A 229 10.11 7.59 20.75
CA ARG A 229 10.92 7.99 21.90
C ARG A 229 11.70 6.82 22.51
N LEU A 230 11.06 5.65 22.61
CA LEU A 230 11.71 4.45 23.15
C LEU A 230 12.80 3.91 22.20
N GLU A 231 12.55 3.97 20.89
CA GLU A 231 13.50 3.56 19.86
C GLU A 231 14.68 4.54 19.73
N ASN A 232 14.48 5.81 20.09
CA ASN A 232 15.47 6.88 19.93
C ASN A 232 15.70 7.63 21.27
N PRO A 233 16.28 6.98 22.30
CA PRO A 233 16.39 7.55 23.65
C PRO A 233 17.28 8.79 23.74
N THR A 234 18.12 9.04 22.73
CA THR A 234 19.02 10.20 22.65
C THR A 234 18.40 11.41 21.94
N LEU A 235 17.25 11.23 21.28
CA LEU A 235 16.59 12.28 20.50
C LEU A 235 15.40 12.86 21.27
N VAL A 236 15.14 14.15 21.06
CA VAL A 236 13.90 14.79 21.51
C VAL A 236 12.83 14.54 20.45
N VAL A 237 11.90 13.61 20.74
CA VAL A 237 10.88 13.19 19.77
C VAL A 237 9.52 13.85 20.03
N ASN A 238 8.96 14.48 18.99
CA ASN A 238 7.64 15.12 19.01
C ASN A 238 6.76 14.59 17.88
N GLY A 239 5.45 14.68 18.05
CA GLY A 239 4.47 14.27 17.04
C GLY A 239 3.80 15.47 16.38
N THR A 240 3.64 15.42 15.07
CA THR A 240 2.90 16.43 14.28
C THR A 240 1.84 15.75 13.42
N PHE A 241 0.60 16.22 13.53
CA PHE A 241 -0.51 15.75 12.72
C PHE A 241 -0.87 16.81 11.67
N THR A 242 -0.73 16.44 10.40
CA THR A 242 -0.88 17.35 9.26
C THR A 242 -2.02 16.90 8.36
N THR A 243 -2.95 17.80 8.05
CA THR A 243 -4.13 17.44 7.26
C THR A 243 -4.65 18.57 6.37
N THR A 244 -5.26 18.17 5.24
CA THR A 244 -5.97 19.08 4.33
C THR A 244 -7.36 19.48 4.83
N THR A 245 -7.84 18.91 5.93
CA THR A 245 -9.16 19.18 6.52
C THR A 245 -9.03 19.64 7.98
N THR A 246 -10.10 19.54 8.75
CA THR A 246 -10.18 19.99 10.14
C THR A 246 -10.37 18.84 11.12
N LEU A 247 -9.92 19.05 12.35
CA LEU A 247 -10.14 18.19 13.49
C LEU A 247 -11.45 18.55 14.21
N SER A 248 -12.05 17.57 14.89
CA SER A 248 -13.14 17.81 15.84
C SER A 248 -12.64 18.69 17.00
N PRO A 249 -13.51 19.44 17.70
CA PRO A 249 -13.12 20.19 18.89
C PRO A 249 -12.44 19.31 19.96
N LYS A 250 -12.96 18.09 20.16
CA LYS A 250 -12.40 17.14 21.12
C LYS A 250 -11.05 16.57 20.65
N ALA A 251 -10.83 16.35 19.35
CA ALA A 251 -9.53 15.93 18.83
C ALA A 251 -8.45 17.00 19.02
N ARG A 252 -8.79 18.29 18.90
CA ARG A 252 -7.86 19.40 19.21
C ARG A 252 -7.50 19.43 20.70
N GLU A 253 -8.50 19.33 21.57
CA GLU A 253 -8.30 19.26 23.03
C GLU A 253 -7.37 18.10 23.42
N VAL A 254 -7.59 16.92 22.82
CA VAL A 254 -6.73 15.75 23.02
C VAL A 254 -5.32 15.99 22.50
N ALA A 255 -5.16 16.57 21.30
CA ALA A 255 -3.84 16.84 20.73
C ALA A 255 -3.02 17.80 21.60
N GLU A 256 -3.64 18.87 22.08
CA GLU A 256 -3.03 19.82 23.01
C GLU A 256 -2.57 19.12 24.30
N HIS A 257 -3.44 18.31 24.90
CA HIS A 257 -3.12 17.56 26.13
C HIS A 257 -1.96 16.57 25.94
N LEU A 258 -1.90 15.91 24.78
CA LEU A 258 -0.87 14.91 24.47
C LEU A 258 0.43 15.52 23.92
N GLY A 259 0.48 16.84 23.71
CA GLY A 259 1.63 17.53 23.12
C GLY A 259 1.86 17.19 21.64
N ILE A 260 0.78 16.91 20.90
CA ILE A 260 0.80 16.68 19.45
C ILE A 260 0.54 18.00 18.73
N LYS A 261 1.47 18.42 17.89
CA LYS A 261 1.32 19.62 17.05
C LYS A 261 0.29 19.34 15.95
N ILE A 262 -0.57 20.32 15.67
CA ILE A 262 -1.62 20.20 14.64
C ILE A 262 -1.38 21.21 13.51
N GLU A 263 -1.41 20.73 12.27
CA GLU A 263 -1.36 21.52 11.03
C GLU A 263 -2.66 21.23 10.22
N GLU A 264 -3.73 21.97 10.53
CA GLU A 264 -5.05 21.85 9.89
C GLU A 264 -5.20 22.73 8.65
N GLY A 265 -6.07 22.30 7.72
CA GLY A 265 -6.39 23.07 6.53
C GLY A 265 -5.14 23.36 5.68
N PHE A 266 -4.17 22.46 5.69
CA PHE A 266 -2.88 22.61 5.02
C PHE A 266 -2.94 21.90 3.65
N PRO A 267 -3.24 22.61 2.53
CA PRO A 267 -3.43 21.97 1.25
C PRO A 267 -2.09 21.53 0.63
N LEU A 268 -2.16 20.50 -0.23
CA LEU A 268 -1.07 20.19 -1.15
C LEU A 268 -0.91 21.37 -2.12
N ALA A 269 0.23 22.06 -2.04
CA ALA A 269 0.59 23.11 -2.98
C ALA A 269 1.40 22.55 -4.15
N ASP A 270 1.59 23.35 -5.19
CA ASP A 270 2.51 22.97 -6.25
C ASP A 270 3.97 23.07 -5.75
N TYR A 271 4.80 22.12 -6.15
CA TYR A 271 6.20 22.04 -5.73
C TYR A 271 7.07 21.26 -6.74
N PRO A 272 8.39 21.45 -6.72
CA PRO A 272 9.33 20.68 -7.54
C PRO A 272 9.24 19.17 -7.28
N ARG A 273 9.03 18.38 -8.34
CA ARG A 273 8.82 16.91 -8.25
C ARG A 273 9.81 16.10 -9.07
N ILE A 274 10.82 16.74 -9.63
CA ILE A 274 11.90 16.04 -10.32
C ILE A 274 13.11 16.07 -9.41
N GLY A 275 13.46 14.93 -8.82
CA GLY A 275 14.64 14.81 -7.96
C GLY A 275 15.90 14.63 -8.81
N CYS A 276 16.85 15.54 -8.70
CA CYS A 276 18.15 15.45 -9.37
C CYS A 276 19.24 15.08 -8.36
N ASN A 277 19.87 13.92 -8.53
CA ASN A 277 20.95 13.45 -7.66
C ASN A 277 22.26 13.20 -8.43
N ILE A 278 23.35 12.98 -7.69
CA ILE A 278 24.65 12.63 -8.26
C ILE A 278 24.97 11.17 -7.92
N ALA A 279 25.02 10.32 -8.96
CA ALA A 279 25.27 8.90 -8.82
C ALA A 279 26.63 8.63 -8.17
N ARG A 280 26.63 7.94 -7.02
CA ARG A 280 27.86 7.70 -6.24
C ARG A 280 28.99 7.00 -7.03
N PRO A 281 28.73 6.00 -7.90
CA PRO A 281 29.80 5.31 -8.61
C PRO A 281 30.40 6.09 -9.79
N SER A 282 29.59 6.86 -10.53
CA SER A 282 30.01 7.52 -11.77
C SER A 282 30.19 9.03 -11.65
N GLY A 283 29.60 9.67 -10.64
CA GLY A 283 29.52 11.13 -10.54
C GLY A 283 28.56 11.78 -11.53
N GLU A 284 27.79 10.98 -12.28
CA GLU A 284 26.82 11.47 -13.25
C GLU A 284 25.62 12.11 -12.52
N ARG A 285 25.13 13.23 -13.06
CA ARG A 285 23.88 13.85 -12.62
C ARG A 285 22.72 13.14 -13.28
N ILE A 286 21.80 12.66 -12.46
CA ILE A 286 20.63 11.89 -12.88
C ILE A 286 19.39 12.59 -12.36
N TYR A 287 18.33 12.62 -13.16
CA TYR A 287 17.01 13.02 -12.65
C TYR A 287 16.04 11.84 -12.56
N HIS A 288 15.14 11.94 -11.60
CA HIS A 288 14.06 10.99 -11.33
C HIS A 288 12.71 11.70 -11.38
N LEU A 289 11.79 11.15 -12.17
CA LEU A 289 10.40 11.57 -12.24
C LEU A 289 9.60 10.94 -11.09
N PRO A 290 8.46 11.54 -10.66
CA PRO A 290 7.72 11.10 -9.47
C PRO A 290 7.04 9.72 -9.60
N PHE A 291 7.13 9.10 -10.78
CA PHE A 291 6.65 7.75 -11.07
C PHE A 291 7.80 6.76 -11.37
N ASP A 292 9.05 7.17 -11.19
CA ASP A 292 10.20 6.28 -11.32
C ASP A 292 10.38 5.42 -10.07
N GLN A 293 10.80 4.17 -10.27
CA GLN A 293 11.00 3.19 -9.19
C GLN A 293 12.04 3.62 -8.13
N GLN A 294 12.97 4.51 -8.51
CA GLN A 294 14.02 5.00 -7.63
C GLN A 294 13.69 6.34 -7.00
N TYR A 295 12.57 6.97 -7.35
CA TYR A 295 12.22 8.32 -6.89
C TYR A 295 12.20 8.39 -5.35
N ASP A 296 11.36 7.60 -4.70
CA ASP A 296 11.21 7.65 -3.23
C ASP A 296 12.43 7.05 -2.48
N LYS A 297 13.27 6.27 -3.17
CA LYS A 297 14.48 5.65 -2.59
C LYS A 297 15.69 6.57 -2.62
N THR A 298 15.61 7.63 -3.42
CA THR A 298 16.71 8.56 -3.63
C THR A 298 16.56 9.72 -2.67
N VAL A 299 17.49 9.84 -1.74
CA VAL A 299 17.62 11.03 -0.88
C VAL A 299 18.35 12.10 -1.68
N ILE A 300 17.78 13.30 -1.74
CA ILE A 300 18.40 14.47 -2.36
C ILE A 300 19.26 15.16 -1.30
N GLU A 301 20.56 15.33 -1.59
CA GLU A 301 21.58 15.92 -0.71
C GLU A 301 22.02 17.31 -1.24
N PRO A 302 21.37 18.43 -0.85
CA PRO A 302 21.67 19.76 -1.37
C PRO A 302 23.13 20.20 -1.23
N GLU A 303 23.81 19.76 -0.18
CA GLU A 303 25.23 20.01 0.09
C GLU A 303 26.16 19.44 -0.98
N ARG A 304 25.69 18.49 -1.80
CA ARG A 304 26.41 17.93 -2.95
C ARG A 304 26.00 18.60 -4.27
N GLY A 305 25.12 19.59 -4.24
CA GLY A 305 24.55 20.21 -5.43
C GLY A 305 23.47 19.37 -6.11
N GLU A 306 22.80 18.51 -5.34
CA GLU A 306 21.58 17.80 -5.71
C GLU A 306 20.36 18.70 -5.41
N SER A 307 19.26 18.54 -6.14
CA SER A 307 18.11 19.45 -5.99
C SER A 307 16.83 18.88 -6.59
N TYR A 308 15.69 19.40 -6.15
CA TYR A 308 14.45 19.22 -6.89
C TYR A 308 14.22 20.35 -7.90
N VAL A 309 13.67 20.03 -9.06
CA VAL A 309 13.37 21.00 -10.13
C VAL A 309 11.92 20.86 -10.63
N MET A 310 11.42 21.91 -11.28
CA MET A 310 10.01 21.97 -11.75
C MET A 310 9.81 21.30 -13.10
N SER A 311 10.83 21.25 -13.94
CA SER A 311 10.73 20.78 -15.32
C SER A 311 11.94 19.96 -15.76
N VAL A 312 11.73 19.09 -16.75
CA VAL A 312 12.81 18.30 -17.35
C VAL A 312 13.84 19.21 -18.01
N ALA A 313 13.40 20.31 -18.62
CA ALA A 313 14.30 21.30 -19.20
C ALA A 313 15.23 21.92 -18.15
N GLU A 314 14.74 22.19 -16.95
CA GLU A 314 15.55 22.68 -15.83
C GLU A 314 16.52 21.59 -15.33
N ALA A 315 16.08 20.33 -15.27
CA ALA A 315 16.95 19.20 -14.92
C ALA A 315 18.14 19.07 -15.90
N GLU A 316 17.86 19.10 -17.20
CA GLU A 316 18.87 18.99 -18.25
C GLU A 316 19.78 20.22 -18.31
N ALA A 317 19.25 21.42 -18.07
CA ALA A 317 20.05 22.64 -17.95
C ALA A 317 21.05 22.57 -16.77
N ASN A 318 20.68 21.86 -15.70
CA ASN A 318 21.56 21.58 -14.57
C ASN A 318 22.55 20.41 -14.82
N GLY A 319 22.58 19.89 -16.05
CA GLY A 319 23.45 18.80 -16.48
C GLY A 319 22.96 17.41 -16.10
N SER A 320 21.73 17.28 -15.58
CA SER A 320 21.13 15.98 -15.23
C SER A 320 20.57 15.31 -16.48
N ALA A 321 20.94 14.05 -16.70
CA ALA A 321 20.33 13.23 -17.74
C ALA A 321 19.28 12.28 -17.13
N GLU A 322 18.34 11.82 -17.96
CA GLU A 322 17.49 10.69 -17.57
C GLU A 322 18.39 9.47 -17.34
N ARG A 323 18.12 8.70 -16.28
CA ARG A 323 18.78 7.40 -16.12
C ARG A 323 18.32 6.48 -17.24
N GLY A 324 19.15 6.35 -18.28
CA GLY A 324 18.96 5.30 -19.28
C GLY A 324 18.88 3.95 -18.56
N VAL A 325 17.84 3.17 -18.85
CA VAL A 325 17.79 1.76 -18.50
C VAL A 325 18.98 1.11 -19.20
N GLY A 326 20.11 1.03 -18.50
CA GLY A 326 21.38 0.60 -19.06
C GLY A 326 21.26 -0.80 -19.63
N ALA A 327 21.64 -0.92 -20.90
CA ALA A 327 21.99 -2.17 -21.53
C ALA A 327 22.87 -3.00 -20.58
N GLY A 328 22.42 -4.20 -20.21
CA GLY A 328 23.28 -5.17 -19.51
C GLY A 328 22.72 -5.78 -18.23
N ALA A 329 21.50 -6.32 -18.25
CA ALA A 329 21.13 -7.39 -17.31
C ALA A 329 20.67 -8.61 -18.12
N ARG A 330 21.64 -9.39 -18.62
CA ARG A 330 21.38 -10.80 -18.98
C ARG A 330 21.06 -11.51 -17.66
N THR A 331 19.78 -11.64 -17.37
CA THR A 331 19.26 -12.45 -16.27
C THR A 331 19.65 -13.91 -16.52
N ARG A 332 20.70 -14.36 -15.81
CA ARG A 332 20.86 -15.78 -15.55
C ARG A 332 19.79 -16.16 -14.53
N SER A 333 18.75 -16.81 -15.03
CA SER A 333 17.81 -17.59 -14.24
C SER A 333 18.59 -18.60 -13.38
N THR A 334 18.60 -18.38 -12.07
CA THR A 334 18.82 -19.45 -11.11
C THR A 334 17.57 -19.54 -10.25
N HIS A 335 16.81 -20.59 -10.48
CA HIS A 335 15.73 -21.04 -9.61
C HIS A 335 16.27 -21.27 -8.19
N GLY A 336 15.69 -20.58 -7.22
CA GLY A 336 15.90 -20.82 -5.79
C GLY A 336 14.59 -20.56 -5.06
N ALA A 337 13.73 -21.59 -5.02
CA ALA A 337 12.58 -21.63 -4.14
C ALA A 337 13.04 -21.84 -2.68
N LEU A 338 12.15 -21.48 -1.74
CA LEU A 338 12.13 -21.72 -0.29
C LEU A 338 12.44 -20.47 0.56
N GLY A 339 11.42 -20.00 1.29
CA GLY A 339 11.55 -18.95 2.31
C GLY A 339 10.25 -18.47 2.96
N GLY A 340 9.07 -18.70 2.36
CA GLY A 340 7.82 -18.11 2.87
C GLY A 340 7.00 -18.95 3.86
N ALA A 341 7.33 -20.22 4.07
CA ALA A 341 6.48 -21.14 4.84
C ALA A 341 6.82 -21.19 6.35
N ASP A 342 8.06 -20.88 6.75
CA ASP A 342 8.49 -21.00 8.14
C ASP A 342 8.10 -19.79 9.01
N GLU A 343 8.00 -18.59 8.41
CA GLU A 343 7.63 -17.37 9.13
C GLU A 343 6.15 -17.35 9.55
N GLN A 344 5.25 -17.90 8.72
CA GLN A 344 3.84 -18.06 9.08
C GLN A 344 3.63 -19.12 10.17
N ARG A 345 4.52 -20.11 10.27
CA ARG A 345 4.44 -21.18 11.28
C ARG A 345 4.82 -20.70 12.68
N LEU A 346 5.79 -19.77 12.77
CA LEU A 346 6.20 -19.10 14.01
C LEU A 346 5.11 -18.16 14.56
N ARG A 347 4.39 -17.43 13.68
CA ARG A 347 3.27 -16.55 14.10
C ARG A 347 2.10 -17.33 14.72
N PHE A 348 1.81 -18.55 14.26
CA PHE A 348 0.75 -19.39 14.85
C PHE A 348 1.12 -20.02 16.21
N GLN A 349 2.41 -20.19 16.52
CA GLN A 349 2.84 -20.70 17.82
C GLN A 349 2.71 -19.65 18.94
N HIS A 350 2.99 -18.37 18.64
CA HIS A 350 2.83 -17.28 19.61
C HIS A 350 1.36 -17.02 19.98
N LEU A 351 0.43 -17.10 19.02
CA LEU A 351 -1.01 -16.97 19.29
C LEU A 351 -1.57 -18.13 20.14
N ARG A 352 -1.01 -19.35 20.00
CA ARG A 352 -1.36 -20.48 20.87
C ARG A 352 -0.82 -20.32 22.29
N ALA A 353 0.38 -19.77 22.46
CA ALA A 353 0.95 -19.50 23.79
C ALA A 353 0.13 -18.43 24.55
N TRP A 354 -0.30 -17.38 23.85
CA TRP A 354 -1.15 -16.33 24.44
C TRP A 354 -2.55 -16.84 24.83
N ALA A 355 -3.17 -17.68 23.99
CA ALA A 355 -4.49 -18.26 24.29
C ALA A 355 -4.47 -19.30 25.44
N VAL A 356 -3.33 -19.91 25.73
CA VAL A 356 -3.15 -20.80 26.89
C VAL A 356 -2.95 -19.99 28.18
N ALA A 357 -2.25 -18.85 28.11
CA ALA A 357 -2.04 -17.98 29.27
C ALA A 357 -3.34 -17.36 29.82
N GLN A 358 -4.33 -17.09 28.97
CA GLN A 358 -5.64 -16.56 29.40
C GLN A 358 -6.58 -17.59 30.04
N ARG A 359 -6.20 -18.87 30.11
CA ARG A 359 -6.98 -19.93 30.75
C ARG A 359 -6.45 -20.37 32.11
N ASP A 360 -5.40 -19.72 32.63
CA ASP A 360 -4.93 -19.97 33.99
C ASP A 360 -5.76 -19.13 34.99
N PRO A 361 -6.55 -19.75 35.88
CA PRO A 361 -7.33 -19.02 36.88
C PRO A 361 -6.48 -18.30 37.94
N ARG A 362 -5.15 -18.43 37.90
CA ARG A 362 -4.23 -17.87 38.90
C ARG A 362 -3.68 -16.48 38.59
N LEU A 363 -4.03 -15.88 37.45
CA LEU A 363 -3.55 -14.54 37.06
C LEU A 363 -4.66 -13.47 37.06
N GLY A 364 -5.74 -13.70 37.81
CA GLY A 364 -6.76 -12.69 38.08
C GLY A 364 -6.37 -11.82 39.27
N GLY A 365 -5.57 -10.78 39.03
CA GLY A 365 -5.26 -9.78 40.05
C GLY A 365 -4.03 -8.96 39.69
N LEU A 366 -4.23 -7.95 38.84
CA LEU A 366 -3.61 -6.62 38.90
C LEU A 366 -4.34 -5.70 37.92
#